data_AF-A0A7S0TW04-F1
#
_entry.id   AF-A0A7S0TW04-F1
#
_cell.length_a   1.000
_cell.length_b   1.000
_cell.length_c   1.000
_cell.angle_alpha   90.00
_cell.angle_beta   90.00
_cell.angle_gamma   90.00
#
_symmetry.space_group_name_H-M   'P 1'
#
loop_
_entity.id
_entity.type
_entity.pdbx_description
1 polymer ?
#
loop_
_entity_poly.entity_id
_entity_poly.type
_entity_poly.pdbx_seq_one_letter_code
_entity_poly.pdbx_strand_id
1 'polypeptide(L)'
;LNFRPYDLTVVDRTEIEPEHFTMSSSGVVHIQPGQPSQFTPLGQWWRRSSLFNTLRSIPFFKNFLPAKTYQLWSQNVRFRKYSQIRTRLIKKLFLAKRAFCSTLLELNRQCFELRCTPLLSYTTKHSYAIEEFNENQSKVRNESYKMFESIVDKIQALLEKVCEDVTSRVRASEDGLPPGGLEEAAATTSHKSQKSKSMQQMKQEALDPPPPAGPAAFPL
;
A
#
# COMPACT_ATOMS: atom_id res chain seq x y z
N LEU A 1 12.73 -0.53 -28.17
CA LEU A 1 11.92 -1.76 -28.01
C LEU A 1 11.20 -2.06 -29.33
N ASN A 2 11.83 -2.83 -30.21
CA ASN A 2 11.26 -3.25 -31.48
C ASN A 2 10.60 -4.63 -31.32
N PHE A 3 9.37 -4.64 -30.83
CA PHE A 3 8.57 -5.87 -30.74
C PHE A 3 8.06 -6.27 -32.13
N ARG A 4 8.56 -7.39 -32.69
CA ARG A 4 8.18 -7.90 -34.02
C ARG A 4 7.90 -9.41 -33.95
N PRO A 5 6.66 -9.81 -33.62
CA PRO A 5 6.33 -11.21 -33.37
C PRO A 5 6.24 -12.09 -34.63
N TYR A 6 6.18 -11.49 -35.82
CA TYR A 6 6.09 -12.23 -37.10
C TYR A 6 7.43 -12.36 -37.83
N ASP A 7 8.49 -11.69 -37.34
CA ASP A 7 9.84 -11.77 -37.90
C ASP A 7 10.56 -12.98 -37.29
N LEU A 8 10.28 -14.17 -37.85
CA LEU A 8 10.89 -15.42 -37.38
C LEU A 8 12.36 -15.52 -37.83
N THR A 9 13.23 -15.98 -36.93
CA THR A 9 14.63 -16.31 -37.23
C THR A 9 14.80 -17.81 -37.36
N VAL A 10 15.53 -18.25 -38.37
CA VAL A 10 15.88 -19.67 -38.54
C VAL A 10 17.00 -20.01 -37.55
N VAL A 11 16.79 -21.04 -36.76
CA VAL A 11 17.71 -21.50 -35.71
C VAL A 11 18.01 -22.99 -35.94
N ASP A 12 19.21 -23.44 -35.60
CA ASP A 12 19.58 -24.85 -35.71
C ASP A 12 18.86 -25.70 -34.64
N ARG A 13 18.71 -27.00 -34.89
CA ARG A 13 17.96 -27.92 -34.03
C ARG A 13 18.53 -28.04 -32.62
N THR A 14 19.82 -27.78 -32.46
CA THR A 14 20.52 -27.80 -31.17
C THR A 14 20.21 -26.60 -30.29
N GLU A 15 19.68 -25.50 -30.86
CA GLU A 15 19.42 -24.23 -30.19
C GLU A 15 17.92 -23.92 -30.09
N ILE A 16 17.05 -24.92 -30.32
CA ILE A 16 15.60 -24.74 -30.25
C ILE A 16 15.16 -24.46 -28.80
N GLU A 17 14.52 -23.32 -28.59
CA GLU A 17 13.85 -23.00 -27.34
C GLU A 17 12.58 -23.84 -27.15
N PRO A 18 12.16 -24.10 -25.89
CA PRO A 18 10.93 -24.86 -25.60
C PRO A 18 9.68 -24.28 -26.29
N GLU A 19 9.61 -22.95 -26.43
CA GLU A 19 8.61 -22.27 -27.25
C GLU A 19 9.23 -21.90 -28.62
N HIS A 20 8.72 -22.47 -29.71
CA HIS A 20 9.25 -22.23 -31.04
C HIS A 20 8.18 -22.36 -32.12
N PHE A 21 8.53 -21.90 -33.33
CA PHE A 21 7.66 -21.98 -34.51
C PHE A 21 8.27 -22.93 -35.54
N THR A 22 7.44 -23.82 -36.09
CA THR A 22 7.80 -24.63 -37.27
C THR A 22 7.02 -24.11 -38.48
N MET A 23 7.71 -23.84 -39.59
CA MET A 23 7.09 -23.32 -40.81
C MET A 23 7.23 -24.30 -41.97
N SER A 24 6.13 -24.52 -42.68
CA SER A 24 6.02 -25.37 -43.86
C SER A 24 5.30 -24.63 -45.00
N SER A 25 5.26 -25.22 -46.19
CA SER A 25 4.49 -24.67 -47.33
C SER A 25 2.99 -24.55 -47.02
N SER A 26 2.46 -25.38 -46.12
CA SER A 26 1.04 -25.36 -45.72
C SER A 26 0.74 -24.34 -44.63
N GLY A 27 1.69 -24.05 -43.73
CA GLY A 27 1.45 -23.14 -42.62
C GLY A 27 2.53 -23.11 -41.54
N VAL A 28 2.25 -22.33 -40.51
CA VAL A 28 3.10 -22.12 -39.34
C VAL A 28 2.45 -22.79 -38.13
N VAL A 29 3.22 -23.60 -37.41
CA VAL A 29 2.82 -24.22 -36.14
C VAL A 29 3.55 -23.52 -35.01
N HIS A 30 2.82 -22.98 -34.05
CA HIS A 30 3.35 -22.49 -32.78
C HIS A 30 3.34 -23.62 -31.75
N ILE A 31 4.50 -23.93 -31.20
CA ILE A 31 4.70 -24.97 -30.19
C ILE A 31 5.07 -24.25 -28.90
N GLN A 32 4.25 -24.43 -27.86
CA GLN A 32 4.49 -23.87 -26.53
C GLN A 32 4.34 -24.98 -25.48
N PRO A 33 5.27 -25.10 -24.52
CA PRO A 33 5.19 -26.14 -23.49
C PRO A 33 3.89 -26.02 -22.68
N GLY A 34 3.16 -27.12 -22.54
CA GLY A 34 1.92 -27.18 -21.74
C GLY A 34 0.67 -26.60 -22.41
N GLN A 35 0.74 -26.20 -23.69
CA GLN A 35 -0.42 -25.80 -24.49
C GLN A 35 -0.50 -26.63 -25.77
N PRO A 36 -1.71 -26.86 -26.32
CA PRO A 36 -1.84 -27.53 -27.61
C PRO A 36 -1.19 -26.68 -28.71
N SER A 37 -0.48 -27.34 -29.63
CA SER A 37 0.15 -26.67 -30.75
C SER A 37 -0.88 -25.95 -31.63
N GLN A 38 -0.65 -24.68 -31.92
CA GLN A 38 -1.55 -23.88 -32.75
C GLN A 38 -1.07 -23.86 -34.20
N PHE A 39 -1.85 -24.42 -35.11
CA PHE A 39 -1.61 -24.33 -36.54
C PHE A 39 -2.28 -23.09 -37.13
N THR A 40 -1.52 -22.31 -37.90
CA THR A 40 -2.00 -21.17 -38.67
C THR A 40 -1.66 -21.38 -40.14
N PRO A 41 -2.63 -21.42 -41.06
CA PRO A 41 -2.37 -21.50 -42.50
C PRO A 41 -1.45 -20.38 -42.99
N LEU A 42 -0.57 -20.69 -43.95
CA LEU A 42 0.48 -19.75 -44.37
C LEU A 42 -0.08 -18.41 -44.89
N GLY A 43 -1.16 -18.44 -45.66
CA GLY A 43 -1.84 -17.23 -46.13
C GLY A 43 -2.42 -16.38 -44.99
N GLN A 44 -2.90 -17.01 -43.91
CA GLN A 44 -3.39 -16.29 -42.73
C GLN A 44 -2.22 -15.68 -41.93
N TRP A 45 -1.12 -16.41 -41.78
CA TRP A 45 0.10 -15.90 -41.15
C TRP A 45 0.62 -14.64 -41.86
N TRP A 46 0.71 -14.69 -43.19
CA TRP A 46 1.14 -13.55 -44.00
C TRP A 46 0.20 -12.35 -43.87
N ARG A 47 -1.12 -12.60 -43.94
CA ARG A 47 -2.12 -11.55 -43.70
C ARG A 47 -1.98 -10.91 -42.32
N ARG A 48 -1.80 -11.71 -41.26
CA ARG A 48 -1.61 -11.22 -39.89
C ARG A 48 -0.33 -10.40 -39.76
N SER A 49 0.76 -10.83 -40.37
CA SER A 49 2.02 -10.08 -40.43
C SER A 49 1.86 -8.73 -41.13
N SER A 50 1.20 -8.71 -42.30
CA SER A 50 0.93 -7.47 -43.02
C SER A 50 0.05 -6.51 -42.21
N LEU A 51 -1.04 -7.02 -41.61
CA LEU A 51 -1.92 -6.22 -40.75
C LEU A 51 -1.18 -5.64 -39.56
N PHE A 52 -0.29 -6.41 -38.93
CA PHE A 52 0.54 -5.92 -37.83
C PHE A 52 1.43 -4.75 -38.26
N ASN A 53 2.05 -4.84 -39.44
CA ASN A 53 2.87 -3.76 -40.00
C ASN A 53 2.03 -2.52 -40.32
N THR A 54 0.83 -2.68 -40.89
CA THR A 54 -0.10 -1.58 -41.15
C THR A 54 -0.58 -0.93 -39.85
N LEU A 55 -0.94 -1.70 -38.83
CA LEU A 55 -1.32 -1.15 -37.52
C LEU A 55 -0.16 -0.37 -36.90
N ARG A 56 1.07 -0.85 -37.05
CA ARG A 56 2.26 -0.19 -36.49
C ARG A 56 2.70 1.05 -37.25
N SER A 57 2.24 1.26 -38.49
CA SER A 57 2.49 2.51 -39.22
C SER A 57 1.61 3.65 -38.73
N ILE A 58 0.46 3.35 -38.11
CA ILE A 58 -0.43 4.35 -37.51
C ILE A 58 0.32 5.07 -36.37
N PRO A 59 0.38 6.41 -36.37
CA PRO A 59 1.13 7.19 -35.38
C PRO A 59 0.79 6.86 -33.92
N PHE A 60 -0.48 6.55 -33.64
CA PHE A 60 -0.93 6.12 -32.32
C PHE A 60 -0.18 4.87 -31.83
N PHE A 61 -0.24 3.76 -32.56
CA PHE A 61 0.41 2.50 -32.16
C PHE A 61 1.93 2.59 -32.20
N LYS A 62 2.49 3.37 -33.13
CA LYS A 62 3.93 3.64 -33.21
C LYS A 62 4.46 4.30 -31.95
N ASN A 63 3.75 5.32 -31.45
CA ASN A 63 4.17 6.12 -30.30
C ASN A 63 3.67 5.57 -28.96
N PHE A 64 2.68 4.68 -28.96
CA PHE A 64 2.08 4.14 -27.74
C PHE A 64 3.09 3.44 -26.83
N LEU A 65 3.90 2.52 -27.36
CA LEU A 65 4.89 1.81 -26.55
C LEU A 65 5.97 2.74 -25.97
N PRO A 66 6.64 3.60 -26.76
CA PRO A 66 7.55 4.61 -26.22
C PRO A 66 6.88 5.53 -25.18
N ALA A 67 5.68 6.05 -25.46
CA ALA A 67 4.97 6.93 -24.55
C ALA A 67 4.61 6.21 -23.23
N LYS A 68 4.08 4.98 -23.30
CA LYS A 68 3.73 4.18 -22.12
C LYS A 68 4.97 3.84 -21.28
N THR A 69 6.06 3.44 -21.93
CA THR A 69 7.33 3.16 -21.22
C THR A 69 7.90 4.41 -20.56
N TYR A 70 7.87 5.56 -21.24
CA TYR A 70 8.29 6.84 -20.66
C TYR A 70 7.39 7.27 -19.50
N GLN A 71 6.07 7.17 -19.63
CA GLN A 71 5.13 7.47 -18.56
C GLN A 71 5.39 6.60 -17.33
N LEU A 72 5.53 5.29 -17.53
CA LEU A 72 5.81 4.35 -16.46
C LEU A 72 7.16 4.64 -15.81
N TRP A 73 8.20 4.89 -16.60
CA TRP A 73 9.53 5.28 -16.11
C TRP A 73 9.47 6.57 -15.29
N SER A 74 8.83 7.61 -15.83
CA SER A 74 8.70 8.91 -15.16
C SER A 74 7.94 8.79 -13.85
N GLN A 75 6.82 8.04 -13.83
CA GLN A 75 6.08 7.74 -12.60
C GLN A 75 6.95 7.00 -11.58
N ASN A 76 7.70 5.98 -12.01
CA ASN A 76 8.61 5.23 -11.14
C ASN A 76 9.74 6.10 -10.59
N VAL A 77 10.34 6.97 -11.41
CA VAL A 77 11.39 7.91 -10.97
C VAL A 77 10.83 8.90 -9.95
N ARG A 78 9.64 9.47 -10.21
CA ARG A 78 8.96 10.38 -9.26
C ARG A 78 8.65 9.67 -7.95
N PHE A 79 8.12 8.44 -8.02
CA PHE A 79 7.83 7.64 -6.84
C PHE A 79 9.10 7.27 -6.06
N ARG A 80 10.19 6.92 -6.73
CA ARG A 80 11.50 6.67 -6.09
C ARG A 80 12.02 7.91 -5.37
N LYS A 81 12.01 9.07 -6.03
CA LYS A 81 12.40 10.35 -5.41
C LYS A 81 11.52 10.69 -4.20
N TYR A 82 10.21 10.56 -4.34
CA TYR A 82 9.26 10.76 -3.24
C TYR A 82 9.56 9.82 -2.07
N SER A 83 9.76 8.53 -2.33
CA SER A 83 10.05 7.53 -1.31
C SER A 83 11.35 7.84 -0.57
N GLN A 84 12.41 8.24 -1.28
CA GLN A 84 13.68 8.66 -0.66
C GLN A 84 13.50 9.89 0.25
N ILE A 85 12.72 10.89 -0.17
CA ILE A 85 12.43 12.08 0.64
C ILE A 85 11.59 11.67 1.86
N ARG A 86 10.55 10.86 1.66
CA ARG A 86 9.69 10.35 2.73
C ARG A 86 10.50 9.58 3.78
N THR A 87 11.39 8.68 3.38
CA THR A 87 12.26 7.94 4.32
C THR A 87 13.16 8.90 5.11
N ARG A 88 13.76 9.91 4.45
CA ARG A 88 14.56 10.93 5.14
C ARG A 88 13.74 11.75 6.13
N LEU A 89 12.50 12.10 5.79
CA LEU A 89 11.59 12.82 6.67
C LEU A 89 11.17 11.98 7.88
N ILE A 90 10.80 10.71 7.69
CA ILE A 90 10.40 9.81 8.79
C ILE A 90 11.54 9.63 9.80
N LYS A 91 12.80 9.60 9.34
CA LYS A 91 13.97 9.50 10.23
C LYS A 91 14.11 10.72 11.16
N LYS A 92 13.82 11.93 10.66
CA LYS A 92 14.03 13.20 11.40
C LYS A 92 12.78 13.74 12.10
N LEU A 93 11.59 13.48 11.58
CA LEU A 93 10.36 14.10 12.03
C LEU A 93 9.55 13.15 12.91
N PHE A 94 9.36 13.50 14.18
CA PHE A 94 8.55 12.73 15.13
C PHE A 94 7.08 12.61 14.66
N LEU A 95 6.53 13.66 14.05
CA LEU A 95 5.16 13.65 13.49
C LEU A 95 4.96 12.61 12.38
N ALA A 96 6.01 12.30 11.63
CA ALA A 96 5.94 11.33 10.54
C ALA A 96 6.03 9.88 11.04
N LYS A 97 6.41 9.67 12.31
CA LYS A 97 6.46 8.35 12.92
C LYS A 97 5.06 8.00 13.41
N ARG A 98 4.50 6.91 12.87
CA ARG A 98 3.14 6.47 13.18
C ARG A 98 2.88 6.18 14.66
N ALA A 99 3.94 5.86 15.42
CA ALA A 99 3.85 5.65 16.87
C ALA A 99 3.53 6.94 17.66
N PHE A 100 3.91 8.11 17.16
CA PHE A 100 3.75 9.39 17.87
C PHE A 100 2.60 10.25 17.30
N CYS A 101 2.13 9.95 16.09
CA CYS A 101 1.14 10.80 15.42
C CYS A 101 -0.20 10.84 16.17
N SER A 102 -0.75 9.68 16.54
CA SER A 102 -2.03 9.59 17.26
C SER A 102 -1.97 10.27 18.63
N THR A 103 -0.86 10.09 19.34
CA THR A 103 -0.69 10.62 20.70
C THR A 103 -0.42 12.10 20.70
N LEU A 104 0.29 12.62 19.69
CA LEU A 104 0.51 14.05 19.54
C LEU A 104 -0.75 14.79 19.09
N LEU A 105 -1.61 14.17 18.28
CA LEU A 105 -2.94 14.71 17.98
C LEU A 105 -3.81 14.80 19.24
N GLU A 106 -3.82 13.74 20.05
CA GLU A 106 -4.57 13.72 21.29
C GLU A 106 -4.01 14.72 22.33
N LEU A 107 -2.69 14.86 22.41
CA LEU A 107 -2.04 15.88 23.23
C LEU A 107 -2.47 17.30 22.82
N ASN A 108 -2.50 17.59 21.51
CA ASN A 108 -2.97 18.88 21.01
C ASN A 108 -4.44 19.12 21.37
N ARG A 109 -5.27 18.07 21.34
CA ARG A 109 -6.67 18.15 21.80
C ARG A 109 -6.74 18.51 23.28
N GLN A 110 -5.95 17.86 24.13
CA GLN A 110 -5.89 18.18 25.57
C GLN A 110 -5.40 19.61 25.82
N CYS A 111 -4.37 20.07 25.10
CA CYS A 111 -3.88 21.45 25.19
C CYS A 111 -4.93 22.47 24.71
N PHE A 112 -5.75 22.12 23.72
CA PHE A 112 -6.84 22.96 23.26
C PHE A 112 -7.95 23.07 24.32
N GLU A 113 -8.37 21.95 24.90
CA GLU A 113 -9.34 21.93 26.03
C GLU A 113 -8.86 22.78 27.21
N LEU A 114 -7.56 22.67 27.55
CA LEU A 114 -6.94 23.48 28.60
C LEU A 114 -7.09 24.99 28.30
N ARG A 115 -6.83 25.39 27.05
CA ARG A 115 -6.92 26.79 26.61
C ARG A 115 -8.37 27.30 26.57
N CYS A 116 -9.33 26.42 26.28
CA CYS A 116 -10.74 26.76 26.21
C CYS A 116 -11.46 26.72 27.57
N THR A 117 -10.81 26.24 28.63
CA THR A 117 -11.41 26.18 29.96
C THR A 117 -11.63 27.59 30.53
N PRO A 118 -12.86 27.98 30.86
CA PRO A 118 -13.18 29.34 31.30
C PRO A 118 -12.77 29.57 32.75
N LEU A 119 -11.76 30.42 32.98
CA LEU A 119 -11.31 30.80 34.33
C LEU A 119 -12.14 31.90 34.99
N LEU A 120 -13.01 32.54 34.21
CA LEU A 120 -13.82 33.67 34.62
C LEU A 120 -15.19 33.53 33.97
N SER A 121 -16.26 33.64 34.77
CA SER A 121 -17.63 33.64 34.27
C SER A 121 -18.34 34.92 34.66
N TYR A 122 -18.77 35.71 33.68
CA TYR A 122 -19.56 36.92 33.96
C TYR A 122 -20.58 37.16 32.85
N THR A 123 -21.73 37.74 33.23
CA THR A 123 -22.80 38.11 32.29
C THR A 123 -22.81 39.62 32.10
N THR A 124 -22.73 40.09 30.84
CA THR A 124 -22.65 41.53 30.50
C THR A 124 -23.90 42.33 30.82
N LYS A 125 -25.05 41.68 31.05
CA LYS A 125 -26.34 42.32 31.35
C LYS A 125 -26.80 42.16 32.80
N HIS A 126 -25.96 41.61 33.68
CA HIS A 126 -26.30 41.37 35.08
C HIS A 126 -25.37 42.18 36.00
N SER A 127 -25.96 42.95 36.91
CA SER A 127 -25.22 43.53 38.05
C SER A 127 -25.17 42.51 39.17
N TYR A 128 -23.98 42.16 39.63
CA TYR A 128 -23.76 41.21 40.72
C TYR A 128 -23.52 41.96 42.03
N ALA A 129 -24.01 41.42 43.15
CA ALA A 129 -23.46 41.77 44.45
C ALA A 129 -22.01 41.25 44.55
N ILE A 130 -21.11 41.98 45.23
CA ILE A 130 -19.68 41.62 45.31
C ILE A 130 -19.49 40.21 45.89
N GLU A 131 -20.28 39.86 46.92
CA GLU A 131 -20.23 38.56 47.59
C GLU A 131 -20.68 37.43 46.65
N GLU A 132 -21.81 37.62 45.98
CA GLU A 132 -22.33 36.67 44.99
C GLU A 132 -21.34 36.44 43.83
N PHE A 133 -20.72 37.52 43.34
CA PHE A 133 -19.69 37.43 42.30
C PHE A 133 -18.47 36.64 42.79
N ASN A 134 -18.00 36.89 44.01
CA ASN A 134 -16.87 36.16 44.59
C ASN A 134 -17.18 34.67 44.75
N GLU A 135 -18.37 34.32 45.23
CA GLU A 135 -18.80 32.93 45.32
C GLU A 135 -18.86 32.26 43.94
N ASN A 136 -19.42 32.93 42.94
CA ASN A 136 -19.51 32.40 41.58
C ASN A 136 -18.11 32.22 40.95
N GLN A 137 -17.21 33.19 41.09
CA GLN A 137 -15.83 33.05 40.61
C GLN A 137 -15.08 31.94 41.36
N SER A 138 -15.31 31.79 42.66
CA SER A 138 -14.69 30.72 43.45
C SER A 138 -15.14 29.35 42.95
N LYS A 139 -16.44 29.19 42.66
CA LYS A 139 -16.98 27.96 42.04
C LYS A 139 -16.36 27.66 40.69
N VAL A 140 -16.36 28.64 39.77
CA VAL A 140 -15.82 28.47 38.41
C VAL A 140 -14.32 28.17 38.42
N ARG A 141 -13.55 28.82 39.29
CA ARG A 141 -12.12 28.51 39.46
C ARG A 141 -11.90 27.11 40.02
N ASN A 142 -12.71 26.67 40.99
CA ASN A 142 -12.60 25.33 41.55
C ASN A 142 -12.97 24.25 40.52
N GLU A 143 -13.99 24.49 39.69
CA GLU A 143 -14.34 23.62 38.56
C GLU A 143 -13.22 23.58 37.50
N SER A 144 -12.69 24.75 37.13
CA SER A 144 -11.55 24.85 36.20
C SER A 144 -10.31 24.14 36.74
N TYR A 145 -10.04 24.26 38.04
CA TYR A 145 -8.93 23.57 38.70
C TYR A 145 -9.08 22.04 38.59
N LYS A 146 -10.27 21.50 38.88
CA LYS A 146 -10.55 20.06 38.69
C LYS A 146 -10.40 19.62 37.22
N MET A 147 -10.82 20.46 36.28
CA MET A 147 -10.65 20.19 34.86
C MET A 147 -9.18 20.16 34.46
N PHE A 148 -8.36 21.07 35.00
CA PHE A 148 -6.92 21.10 34.76
C PHE A 148 -6.23 19.85 35.31
N GLU A 149 -6.52 19.45 36.55
CA GLU A 149 -6.01 18.19 37.12
C GLU A 149 -6.35 17.00 36.21
N SER A 150 -7.61 16.90 35.77
CA SER A 150 -8.03 15.83 34.84
C SER A 150 -7.30 15.88 33.49
N ILE A 151 -7.02 17.06 32.95
CA ILE A 151 -6.28 17.22 31.69
C ILE A 151 -4.82 16.80 31.88
N VAL A 152 -4.19 17.20 32.98
CA VAL A 152 -2.81 16.82 33.31
C VAL A 152 -2.70 15.29 33.45
N ASP A 153 -3.62 14.66 34.17
CA ASP A 153 -3.68 13.18 34.30
C ASP A 153 -3.80 12.49 32.93
N LYS A 154 -4.65 13.03 32.03
CA LYS A 154 -4.80 12.50 30.67
C LYS A 154 -3.51 12.63 29.86
N ILE A 155 -2.84 13.79 29.96
CA ILE A 155 -1.56 14.03 29.26
C ILE A 155 -0.49 13.06 29.78
N GLN A 156 -0.41 12.86 31.10
CA GLN A 156 0.52 11.93 31.71
C GLN A 156 0.26 10.49 31.23
N ALA A 157 -0.98 10.02 31.29
CA ALA A 157 -1.35 8.68 30.84
C ALA A 157 -1.05 8.45 29.34
N LEU A 158 -1.24 9.49 28.50
CA LEU A 158 -0.88 9.42 27.08
C LEU A 158 0.63 9.29 26.88
N LEU A 159 1.44 10.03 27.65
CA LEU A 159 2.89 9.95 27.58
C LEU A 159 3.42 8.60 28.07
N GLU A 160 2.90 8.08 29.17
CA GLU A 160 3.23 6.75 29.69
C GLU A 160 2.96 5.67 28.63
N LYS A 161 1.77 5.70 28.03
CA LYS A 161 1.40 4.77 26.95
C LYS A 161 2.34 4.87 25.74
N VAL A 162 2.76 6.08 25.35
CA VAL A 162 3.72 6.25 24.23
C VAL A 162 5.07 5.65 24.58
N CYS A 163 5.56 5.89 25.80
CA CYS A 163 6.81 5.33 26.26
C CYS A 163 6.77 3.80 26.24
N GLU A 164 5.69 3.19 26.75
CA GLU A 164 5.47 1.74 26.71
C GLU A 164 5.39 1.20 25.27
N ASP A 165 4.64 1.86 24.38
CA ASP A 165 4.52 1.49 22.97
C ASP A 165 5.85 1.57 22.22
N VAL A 166 6.69 2.55 22.52
CA VAL A 166 8.01 2.70 21.90
C VAL A 166 8.97 1.65 22.44
N THR A 167 9.02 1.46 23.76
CA THR A 167 9.90 0.47 24.39
C THR A 167 9.54 -0.95 23.97
N SER A 168 8.24 -1.29 23.88
CA SER A 168 7.78 -2.60 23.40
C SER A 168 8.16 -2.86 21.94
N ARG A 169 8.07 -1.85 21.06
CA ARG A 169 8.50 -1.96 19.66
C ARG A 169 10.00 -2.11 19.51
N VAL A 170 10.80 -1.46 20.35
CA VAL A 170 12.26 -1.62 20.37
C VAL A 170 12.60 -3.05 20.81
N ARG A 171 12.03 -3.54 21.92
CA ARG A 171 12.24 -4.93 22.39
C ARG A 171 11.81 -5.96 21.35
N ALA A 172 10.63 -5.81 20.75
CA ALA A 172 10.15 -6.70 19.69
C ALA A 172 11.01 -6.64 18.41
N SER A 173 11.73 -5.53 18.18
CA SER A 173 12.72 -5.42 17.09
C SER A 173 14.06 -6.07 17.46
N GLU A 174 14.43 -6.12 18.74
CA GLU A 174 15.65 -6.76 19.23
C GLU A 174 15.51 -8.28 19.34
N ASP A 175 14.34 -8.78 19.77
CA ASP A 175 14.05 -10.22 19.86
C ASP A 175 13.88 -10.90 18.48
N GLY A 176 14.04 -10.15 17.38
CA GLY A 176 13.66 -10.57 16.03
C GLY A 176 14.76 -10.70 14.96
N LEU A 177 16.02 -10.26 15.14
CA LEU A 177 17.05 -10.43 14.08
C LEU A 177 18.53 -10.25 14.54
N PRO A 178 19.50 -10.95 13.90
CA PRO A 178 20.96 -10.81 14.12
C PRO A 178 21.48 -9.39 13.76
N PRO A 179 22.77 -9.06 14.03
CA PRO A 179 23.25 -7.69 14.08
C PRO A 179 23.28 -7.06 12.67
N GLY A 180 22.27 -6.25 12.37
CA GLY A 180 22.17 -5.56 11.08
C GLY A 180 20.89 -4.73 10.94
N GLY A 181 20.89 -3.54 11.55
CA GLY A 181 20.16 -2.32 11.15
C GLY A 181 18.68 -2.38 10.70
N LEU A 182 17.88 -1.46 11.25
CA LEU A 182 16.44 -1.21 11.03
C LEU A 182 15.90 -1.08 9.58
N GLU A 183 16.70 -1.26 8.52
CA GLU A 183 16.24 -1.11 7.12
C GLU A 183 15.73 -2.42 6.48
N GLU A 184 16.19 -3.61 6.88
CA GLU A 184 15.72 -4.88 6.28
C GLU A 184 14.38 -5.39 6.85
N ALA A 185 14.09 -5.09 8.12
CA ALA A 185 12.88 -5.56 8.80
C ALA A 185 11.57 -4.99 8.22
N ALA A 186 11.63 -3.79 7.60
CA ALA A 186 10.48 -3.15 6.97
C ALA A 186 10.08 -3.84 5.65
N ALA A 187 11.02 -4.48 4.94
CA ALA A 187 10.76 -5.21 3.71
C ALA A 187 10.21 -6.63 4.00
N THR A 188 10.69 -7.28 5.05
CA THR A 188 10.28 -8.66 5.42
C THR A 188 8.87 -8.74 5.99
N THR A 189 8.40 -7.70 6.69
CA THR A 189 7.05 -7.69 7.29
C THR A 189 5.95 -7.65 6.21
N SER A 190 6.23 -7.11 5.02
CA SER A 190 5.27 -7.10 3.91
C SER A 190 5.14 -8.46 3.20
N HIS A 191 6.15 -9.33 3.28
CA HIS A 191 6.11 -10.67 2.65
C HIS A 191 5.57 -11.77 3.58
N LYS A 192 5.70 -11.64 4.91
CA LYS A 192 5.22 -12.67 5.86
C LYS A 192 3.69 -12.73 6.01
N SER A 193 2.97 -11.65 5.71
CA SER A 193 1.50 -11.59 5.86
C SER A 193 0.72 -12.48 4.84
N GLN A 194 1.38 -13.02 3.81
CA GLN A 194 0.71 -13.87 2.82
C GLN A 194 0.80 -15.38 3.09
N LYS A 195 1.52 -15.84 4.11
CA LYS A 195 1.66 -17.29 4.41
C LYS A 195 1.40 -17.60 5.88
N SER A 196 0.14 -17.47 6.29
CA SER A 196 -0.35 -18.14 7.50
C SER A 196 -1.83 -18.48 7.32
N LYS A 197 -2.11 -19.52 6.53
CA LYS A 197 -3.36 -20.27 6.67
C LYS A 197 -3.18 -21.31 7.77
N SER A 198 -4.08 -21.31 8.74
CA SER A 198 -4.06 -22.19 9.91
C SER A 198 -4.32 -23.65 9.52
N MET A 199 -3.58 -24.61 10.11
CA MET A 199 -3.73 -26.06 9.85
C MET A 199 -5.16 -26.58 10.11
N GLN A 200 -5.94 -25.88 10.92
CA GLN A 200 -7.32 -26.27 11.23
C GLN A 200 -8.28 -26.07 10.06
N GLN A 201 -8.00 -25.13 9.13
CA GLN A 201 -8.84 -24.91 7.94
C GLN A 201 -8.61 -25.95 6.84
N MET A 202 -7.38 -26.43 6.63
CA MET A 202 -7.11 -27.50 5.65
C MET A 202 -7.75 -28.84 6.03
N LYS A 203 -7.90 -29.12 7.34
CA LYS A 203 -8.52 -30.37 7.80
C LYS A 203 -10.05 -30.34 7.65
N GLN A 204 -10.66 -29.16 7.70
CA GLN A 204 -12.11 -29.01 7.57
C GLN A 204 -12.56 -29.03 6.09
N GLU A 205 -11.72 -28.57 5.16
CA GLU A 205 -11.99 -28.57 3.72
C GLU A 205 -11.79 -29.95 3.04
N ALA A 206 -11.10 -30.88 3.70
CA ALA A 206 -10.87 -32.24 3.19
C ALA A 206 -12.00 -33.23 3.51
N LEU A 207 -13.00 -32.82 4.31
CA LEU A 207 -14.08 -33.67 4.82
C LEU A 207 -15.42 -33.50 4.10
N ASP A 208 -15.57 -32.47 3.25
CA ASP A 208 -16.81 -32.24 2.51
C ASP A 208 -16.69 -32.75 1.06
N PRO A 209 -17.63 -33.59 0.57
CA PRO A 209 -17.64 -34.03 -0.82
C PRO A 209 -18.01 -32.88 -1.77
N PRO A 210 -17.43 -32.82 -2.98
CA PRO A 210 -17.65 -31.72 -3.90
C PRO A 210 -19.10 -31.69 -4.43
N PRO A 211 -19.70 -30.49 -4.59
CA PRO A 211 -21.05 -30.35 -5.15
C PRO A 211 -21.07 -30.68 -6.66
N PRO A 212 -22.21 -31.17 -7.20
CA PRO A 212 -22.31 -31.56 -8.60
C PRO A 212 -22.21 -30.36 -9.55
N ALA A 213 -21.48 -30.56 -10.65
CA ALA A 213 -21.22 -29.55 -11.67
C ALA A 213 -22.50 -29.13 -12.41
N GLY A 214 -22.90 -27.86 -12.25
CA GLY A 214 -23.88 -27.17 -13.10
C GLY A 214 -23.20 -26.45 -14.29
N PRO A 215 -23.94 -26.15 -15.38
CA PRO A 215 -23.36 -25.90 -16.70
C PRO A 215 -22.67 -24.53 -16.81
N ALA A 216 -21.52 -24.54 -17.48
CA ALA A 216 -20.68 -23.37 -17.73
C ALA A 216 -21.36 -22.39 -18.70
N ALA A 217 -21.68 -21.19 -18.21
CA ALA A 217 -22.02 -20.05 -19.04
C ALA A 217 -20.73 -19.35 -19.52
N PHE A 218 -20.56 -19.28 -20.84
CA PHE A 218 -19.51 -18.49 -21.50
C PHE A 218 -19.85 -16.99 -21.43
N PRO A 219 -18.90 -16.10 -21.07
CA PRO A 219 -19.10 -14.67 -21.23
C PRO A 219 -18.70 -14.21 -22.65
N LEU A 220 -19.56 -13.35 -23.22
CA LEU A 220 -19.31 -12.52 -24.41
C LEU A 220 -18.27 -11.43 -24.11
#